data_AF-A0A8B3N9H0-F1
#
_entry.id   AF-A0A8B3N9H0-F1
#
_cell.length_a   1.000
_cell.length_b   1.000
_cell.length_c   1.000
_cell.angle_alpha   90.00
_cell.angle_beta   90.00
_cell.angle_gamma   90.00
#
_symmetry.space_group_name_H-M   'P 1'
#
loop_
_entity.id
_entity.type
_entity.pdbx_description
1 polymer ?
#
loop_
_entity_poly.entity_id
_entity_poly.type
_entity_poly.pdbx_seq_one_letter_code
_entity_poly.pdbx_strand_id
1 'polypeptide(L)' 'MTGDGNALRLLAYAFAAADYGSLRRAARALRVRESSVSRNVLKLEQHLDMQLFERDFRGVRLTEAGGAWIDV' A
#
# COMPACT_ATOMS: atom_id res chain seq x y z
N MET A 1 -12.04 14.67 12.53
CA MET A 1 -10.81 15.46 12.76
C MET A 1 -9.77 14.54 13.36
N THR A 2 -9.10 13.72 12.56
CA THR A 2 -8.14 12.72 13.05
C THR A 2 -6.74 13.26 12.84
N GLY A 3 -6.00 13.47 13.92
CA GLY A 3 -4.61 13.95 13.86
C GLY A 3 -3.71 12.99 13.08
N ASP A 4 -3.07 13.50 12.04
CA ASP A 4 -2.37 12.79 10.98
C ASP A 4 -1.02 12.19 11.38
N GLY A 5 -0.97 11.43 12.47
CA GLY A 5 0.17 10.53 12.75
C GLY A 5 0.11 9.23 11.93
N ASN A 6 -1.05 8.89 11.37
CA ASN A 6 -1.29 7.63 10.67
C ASN A 6 -1.18 7.74 9.14
N ALA A 7 -1.49 8.91 8.56
CA ALA A 7 -1.54 9.10 7.11
C ALA A 7 -0.19 8.82 6.43
N LEU A 8 0.90 9.39 6.94
CA LEU A 8 2.26 9.11 6.44
C LEU A 8 2.61 7.63 6.49
N ARG A 9 2.09 6.92 7.50
CA ARG A 9 2.30 5.49 7.66
C ARG A 9 1.55 4.68 6.60
N LEU A 10 0.31 5.08 6.28
CA LEU A 10 -0.46 4.48 5.20
C LEU A 10 0.25 4.63 3.85
N LEU A 11 0.73 5.85 3.57
CA LEU A 11 1.51 6.16 2.37
C LEU A 11 2.78 5.31 2.30
N ALA A 12 3.58 5.29 3.38
CA ALA A 12 4.82 4.52 3.42
C ALA A 12 4.60 3.02 3.13
N TYR A 13 3.49 2.44 3.61
CA TYR A 13 3.15 1.05 3.29
C TYR A 13 2.77 0.84 1.83
N ALA A 14 2.03 1.78 1.23
CA ALA A 14 1.63 1.70 -0.16
C ALA A 14 2.83 1.86 -1.11
N PHE A 15 3.69 2.88 -0.91
CA PHE A 15 4.90 3.05 -1.71
C PHE A 15 5.83 1.85 -1.60
N ALA A 16 6.06 1.31 -0.39
CA ALA A 16 6.83 0.09 -0.24
C ALA A 16 6.20 -1.10 -0.99
N ALA A 17 4.87 -1.23 -0.95
CA ALA A 17 4.19 -2.31 -1.70
C ALA A 17 4.38 -2.16 -3.22
N ALA A 18 4.36 -0.93 -3.73
CA ALA A 18 4.65 -0.60 -5.13
C ALA A 18 6.10 -0.92 -5.51
N ASP A 19 7.07 -0.41 -4.75
CA ASP A 19 8.51 -0.59 -5.01
C ASP A 19 8.92 -2.07 -5.03
N TYR A 20 8.37 -2.87 -4.12
CA TYR A 20 8.74 -4.27 -3.98
C TYR A 20 7.83 -5.24 -4.74
N GLY A 21 6.72 -4.76 -5.33
CA GLY A 21 5.71 -5.59 -6.03
C GLY A 21 5.12 -6.72 -5.18
N SER A 22 5.20 -6.61 -3.84
CA SER A 22 4.79 -7.67 -2.93
C SER A 22 4.61 -7.14 -1.51
N LEU A 23 3.43 -7.37 -0.92
CA LEU A 23 3.13 -7.02 0.48
C LEU A 23 4.11 -7.69 1.45
N ARG A 24 4.50 -8.94 1.18
CA ARG A 24 5.45 -9.68 2.00
C ARG A 24 6.86 -9.08 1.94
N ARG A 25 7.32 -8.68 0.75
CA ARG A 25 8.65 -8.05 0.58
C ARG A 25 8.66 -6.64 1.20
N ALA A 26 7.60 -5.87 1.00
CA ALA A 26 7.41 -4.58 1.65
C ALA A 26 7.41 -4.69 3.17
N ALA A 27 6.71 -5.69 3.73
CA ALA A 27 6.70 -5.93 5.17
C ALA A 27 8.09 -6.25 5.71
N ARG A 28 8.87 -7.06 4.99
CA ARG A 28 10.25 -7.39 5.35
C ARG A 28 11.15 -6.15 5.32
N ALA A 29 11.03 -5.32 4.29
CA ALA A 29 11.80 -4.07 4.17
C ALA A 29 11.49 -3.10 5.32
N LEU A 30 10.21 -2.97 5.66
CA LEU A 30 9.73 -2.11 6.74
C LEU A 30 9.84 -2.74 8.14
N ARG A 31 10.36 -3.98 8.25
CA ARG A 31 10.49 -4.76 9.49
C ARG A 31 9.17 -4.88 10.28
N VAL A 32 8.06 -5.07 9.56
CA VAL A 32 6.73 -5.28 10.12
C VAL A 32 6.11 -6.60 9.68
N ARG A 33 4.96 -6.94 10.24
CA ARG A 33 4.14 -8.08 9.77
C ARG A 33 3.45 -7.74 8.45
N GLU A 34 3.33 -8.73 7.57
CA GLU A 34 2.60 -8.59 6.29
C GLU A 34 1.15 -8.15 6.48
N SER A 35 0.48 -8.66 7.52
CA SER A 35 -0.88 -8.25 7.88
C SER A 35 -0.98 -6.77 8.26
N SER A 36 0.11 -6.15 8.72
CA SER A 36 0.15 -4.70 8.94
C SER A 36 0.16 -3.96 7.61
N VAL A 37 1.00 -4.37 6.65
CA VAL A 37 1.05 -3.75 5.33
C VAL A 37 -0.31 -3.88 4.62
N SER A 38 -0.85 -5.10 4.55
CA SER A 38 -2.15 -5.34 3.91
C SER A 38 -3.28 -4.51 4.51
N ARG A 39 -3.34 -4.36 5.84
CA ARG A 39 -4.39 -3.56 6.50
C ARG A 39 -4.23 -2.07 6.27
N ASN A 40 -3.01 -1.55 6.20
CA ASN A 40 -2.79 -0.12 5.98
C ASN A 40 -2.98 0.25 4.51
N VAL A 41 -2.58 -0.61 3.57
CA VAL A 41 -2.90 -0.44 2.15
C VAL A 41 -4.41 -0.41 1.95
N LEU A 42 -5.14 -1.39 2.52
CA LEU A 42 -6.61 -1.40 2.44
C LEU A 42 -7.23 -0.13 3.02
N LYS A 43 -6.72 0.36 4.16
CA LYS A 43 -7.18 1.63 4.75
C LYS A 43 -6.94 2.79 3.80
N LEU A 44 -5.78 2.86 3.14
CA LEU A 44 -5.49 3.92 2.18
C LEU A 44 -6.46 3.86 1.00
N GLU A 45 -6.66 2.68 0.42
CA GLU A 45 -7.63 2.46 -0.66
C GLU A 45 -9.05 2.89 -0.27
N GLN A 46 -9.47 2.62 0.97
CA GLN A 46 -10.75 3.10 1.52
C GLN A 46 -10.82 4.62 1.71
N HIS A 47 -9.71 5.28 2.08
CA HIS A 47 -9.69 6.74 2.21
C HIS A 47 -9.70 7.43 0.84
N LEU A 48 -9.12 6.78 -0.17
CA LEU A 48 -9.08 7.28 -1.54
C LEU A 48 -10.32 6.88 -2.36
N ASP A 49 -11.16 5.99 -1.83
CA ASP A 49 -12.23 5.31 -2.57
C ASP A 49 -11.75 4.74 -3.91
N MET A 50 -10.53 4.19 -3.91
CA MET A 50 -9.81 3.79 -5.10
C MET A 50 -8.94 2.56 -4.81
N GLN A 51 -9.03 1.55 -5.67
CA GLN A 51 -8.17 0.38 -5.59
C GLN A 51 -6.80 0.70 -6.21
N LEU A 52 -5.75 0.68 -5.38
CA LEU A 52 -4.37 0.95 -5.78
C LEU A 52 -3.68 -0.30 -6.29
N PHE A 53 -4.01 -1.46 -5.71
CA PHE A 53 -3.36 -2.72 -6.03
C PHE A 53 -4.35 -3.80 -6.44
N GLU A 54 -3.98 -4.57 -7.46
CA GLU A 54 -4.59 -5.85 -7.79
C GLU A 54 -3.75 -6.99 -7.22
N ARG A 55 -4.41 -8.07 -6.79
CA ARG A 55 -3.75 -9.27 -6.29
C ARG A 55 -3.61 -10.27 -7.41
N ASP A 56 -2.40 -10.79 -7.60
CA ASP A 56 -2.09 -11.85 -8.54
C ASP A 56 -1.35 -12.99 -7.82
N PHE A 57 -1.23 -14.16 -8.46
CA PHE A 57 -0.51 -15.33 -7.96
C PHE A 57 0.96 -15.02 -7.58
N ARG A 58 1.53 -13.95 -8.13
CA ARG A 58 2.91 -13.50 -7.87
C ARG A 58 3.05 -12.46 -6.75
N GLY A 59 1.95 -11.88 -6.26
CA GLY A 59 2.00 -10.83 -5.24
C GLY A 59 0.94 -9.74 -5.45
N VAL A 60 1.40 -8.49 -5.49
CA VAL A 60 0.54 -7.33 -5.76
C VAL A 60 1.10 -6.54 -6.92
N ARG A 61 0.22 -6.06 -7.78
CA ARG A 61 0.54 -5.19 -8.91
C ARG A 61 -0.26 -3.91 -8.79
N LEU A 62 0.28 -2.79 -9.26
CA LEU A 62 -0.48 -1.54 -9.33
C LEU A 62 -1.60 -1.67 -10.36
N THR A 63 -2.78 -1.18 -10.00
CA THR A 63 -3.84 -0.91 -10.98
C THR A 63 -3.43 0.27 -11.86
N GLU A 64 -4.13 0.52 -12.97
CA GLU A 64 -3.91 1.71 -13.79
C GLU A 64 -4.07 3.01 -12.96
N ALA A 65 -5.13 3.08 -12.17
CA ALA A 65 -5.39 4.21 -11.26
C ALA A 65 -4.33 4.33 -10.16
N GLY A 66 -3.86 3.21 -9.60
CA GLY A 66 -2.78 3.18 -8.61
C GLY A 66 -1.44 3.63 -9.20
N GLY A 67 -1.14 3.22 -10.44
CA GLY A 67 0.03 3.71 -11.17
C GLY A 67 -0.03 5.21 -11.38
N ALA A 68 -1.15 5.73 -11.91
CA ALA A 68 -1.34 7.16 -12.13
C ALA A 68 -1.29 8.01 -10.85
N TRP A 69 -1.64 7.42 -9.69
CA TRP A 69 -1.62 8.12 -8.40
C TRP A 69 -0.24 8.08 -7.72
N ILE A 70 0.52 6.99 -7.88
CA ILE A 70 1.86 6.83 -7.28
C ILE A 70 2.96 7.53 -8.11
N ASP A 71 2.78 7.64 -9.42
CA ASP A 71 3.75 8.23 -10.36
C ASP A 71 3.69 9.78 -10.43
N VAL A 72 3.08 10.43 -9.42
CA VAL A 72 2.91 11.90 -9.32
C VAL A 72 4.04 12.55 -8.52
#